data_AF-A0A929YJB4-F1
#
_entry.id   AF-A0A929YJB4-F1
#
_cell.length_a   1.000
_cell.length_b   1.000
_cell.length_c   1.000
_cell.angle_alpha   90.00
_cell.angle_beta   90.00
_cell.angle_gamma   90.00
#
_symmetry.space_group_name_H-M   'P 1'
#
loop_
_entity.id
_entity.type
_entity.pdbx_description
1 polymer ?
#
loop_
_entity_poly.entity_id
_entity_poly.type
_entity_poly.pdbx_seq_one_letter_code
_entity_poly.pdbx_strand_id
1 'polypeptide(L)'
;MRSSSQSSSQSSPLRGTQLPQESKATKETKASKESKASKESSVSRESKASKESSVSKESSASTLFEERLKKHMDELKWLYAELYHDEQGKPDQQALAYFLQVLRKNAEERSEELKAWDHQKEQNPDWYRKQDLTGMMMYTECFGENLAGVRSHLDYLKECGISYLHLMPLLQSPKGRSDGGYAVSDFRTIEPELGTMEDLSLLTRACHEEGIVTCLDFVMNHTSEDHEWAKRARAGEKEYQDRFFFYDNWDIPNAFERTVPQVFPQTAPGNFTWCEEAKKVVMTTFYPYQWDLNYANPVVFNDMTDNLLF
;
A
#
# COMPACT_ATOMS: atom_id res chain seq x y z
N MET A 1 -8.33 -48.53 19.03
CA MET A 1 -9.65 -49.03 19.47
C MET A 1 -10.07 -48.32 20.74
N ARG A 2 -11.03 -47.38 20.62
CA ARG A 2 -11.85 -46.69 21.66
C ARG A 2 -12.61 -45.59 20.88
N SER A 3 -13.78 -45.91 20.32
CA SER A 3 -15.13 -45.49 20.79
C SER A 3 -15.25 -43.96 20.90
N SER A 4 -15.68 -43.24 19.87
CA SER A 4 -17.08 -42.99 19.41
C SER A 4 -17.99 -42.41 20.50
N SER A 5 -18.27 -41.12 20.42
CA SER A 5 -19.57 -40.54 20.83
C SER A 5 -19.88 -39.32 19.95
N GLN A 6 -20.94 -39.46 19.17
CA GLN A 6 -21.65 -38.38 18.48
C GLN A 6 -22.59 -37.70 19.48
N SER A 7 -22.73 -36.38 19.42
CA SER A 7 -23.90 -35.69 19.95
C SER A 7 -24.44 -34.73 18.91
N SER A 8 -25.59 -35.10 18.36
CA SER A 8 -26.50 -34.29 17.57
C SER A 8 -27.55 -33.62 18.48
N SER A 9 -27.79 -32.32 18.31
CA SER A 9 -29.04 -31.66 18.69
C SER A 9 -29.16 -30.37 17.87
N GLN A 10 -29.93 -30.40 16.77
CA GLN A 10 -31.32 -29.95 16.66
C GLN A 10 -31.45 -28.45 16.36
N SER A 11 -31.93 -28.21 15.15
CA SER A 11 -32.47 -26.98 14.61
C SER A 11 -33.84 -26.64 15.20
N SER A 12 -34.17 -25.35 15.26
CA SER A 12 -35.55 -24.87 15.14
C SER A 12 -35.56 -23.46 14.53
N PRO A 13 -36.54 -23.11 13.67
CA PRO A 13 -36.47 -21.91 12.81
C PRO A 13 -37.58 -20.87 13.11
N LEU A 14 -37.50 -19.74 12.38
CA LEU A 14 -38.56 -18.79 12.02
C LEU A 14 -38.92 -17.62 12.96
N ARG A 15 -38.59 -16.40 12.49
CA ARG A 15 -39.48 -15.22 12.34
C ARG A 15 -38.68 -14.16 11.55
N GLY A 16 -39.05 -13.63 10.39
CA GLY A 16 -40.36 -13.57 9.75
C GLY A 16 -41.11 -12.30 10.14
N THR A 17 -40.71 -11.14 9.60
CA THR A 17 -41.51 -9.91 9.42
C THR A 17 -40.68 -8.94 8.55
N GLN A 18 -40.90 -8.91 7.23
CA GLN A 18 -41.80 -8.01 6.50
C GLN A 18 -41.45 -6.52 6.62
N LEU A 19 -40.87 -6.02 5.52
CA LEU A 19 -40.87 -4.64 5.05
C LEU A 19 -42.30 -4.07 5.01
N PRO A 20 -42.42 -2.73 5.06
CA PRO A 20 -43.37 -2.03 4.21
C PRO A 20 -42.65 -1.24 3.13
N GLN A 21 -43.06 -1.49 1.90
CA GLN A 21 -42.87 -0.61 0.75
C GLN A 21 -43.86 0.57 0.79
N GLU A 22 -43.49 1.57 -0.03
CA GLU A 22 -44.34 2.59 -0.69
C GLU A 22 -44.71 3.88 0.07
N SER A 23 -44.26 5.02 -0.46
CA SER A 23 -45.12 5.79 -1.36
C SER A 23 -44.34 6.80 -2.22
N LYS A 24 -44.65 6.80 -3.52
CA LYS A 24 -44.37 7.90 -4.46
C LYS A 24 -45.41 9.00 -4.25
N ALA A 25 -44.99 10.26 -4.34
CA ALA A 25 -45.86 11.32 -4.87
C ALA A 25 -45.03 12.47 -5.46
N THR A 26 -45.32 12.74 -6.73
CA THR A 26 -44.85 13.78 -7.65
C THR A 26 -45.59 15.11 -7.44
N LYS A 27 -44.90 16.24 -7.73
CA LYS A 27 -45.36 17.41 -8.55
C LYS A 27 -44.32 18.54 -8.41
N GLU A 28 -43.68 18.98 -9.51
CA GLU A 28 -44.11 20.09 -10.40
C GLU A 28 -44.40 21.40 -9.64
N THR A 29 -43.98 22.61 -9.99
CA THR A 29 -43.35 23.24 -11.16
C THR A 29 -43.01 24.69 -10.75
N LYS A 30 -41.98 25.32 -11.33
CA LYS A 30 -42.06 26.54 -12.19
C LYS A 30 -40.77 27.36 -12.14
N ALA A 31 -40.35 27.68 -13.36
CA ALA A 31 -39.26 28.57 -13.73
C ALA A 31 -39.62 30.06 -13.61
N SER A 32 -38.58 30.91 -13.52
CA SER A 32 -38.57 32.19 -14.21
C SER A 32 -37.13 32.65 -14.51
N LYS A 33 -36.88 32.89 -15.79
CA LYS A 33 -35.72 33.55 -16.42
C LYS A 33 -35.83 35.07 -16.28
N GLU A 34 -34.68 35.76 -16.31
CA GLU A 34 -34.36 37.01 -17.04
C GLU A 34 -32.93 37.42 -16.58
N SER A 35 -31.85 37.62 -17.33
CA SER A 35 -31.47 37.99 -18.71
C SER A 35 -31.07 39.45 -18.92
N LYS A 36 -29.88 39.61 -19.56
CA LYS A 36 -29.25 40.78 -20.25
C LYS A 36 -28.36 41.70 -19.38
N ALA A 37 -27.03 41.75 -19.61
CA ALA A 37 -26.27 42.37 -20.74
C ALA A 37 -26.40 43.91 -20.73
N SER A 38 -25.40 44.78 -20.93
CA SER A 38 -24.02 44.73 -21.44
C SER A 38 -23.38 46.12 -21.21
N LYS A 39 -22.04 46.25 -21.25
CA LYS A 39 -21.33 47.41 -21.84
C LYS A 39 -19.82 47.20 -21.91
N GLU A 40 -19.28 47.34 -23.12
CA GLU A 40 -17.87 47.51 -23.46
C GLU A 40 -17.37 48.92 -23.06
N SER A 41 -16.09 49.05 -22.66
CA SER A 41 -15.05 49.71 -23.48
C SER A 41 -13.79 50.05 -22.66
N SER A 42 -12.63 49.63 -23.19
CA SER A 42 -11.30 50.27 -23.18
C SER A 42 -10.64 50.68 -21.84
N VAL A 43 -9.44 50.14 -21.57
CA VAL A 43 -8.15 50.80 -21.85
C VAL A 43 -7.03 49.93 -21.23
N SER A 44 -6.03 49.66 -22.06
CA SER A 44 -4.73 49.07 -21.76
C SER A 44 -4.03 49.69 -20.54
N ARG A 45 -3.61 48.85 -19.59
CA ARG A 45 -2.40 49.08 -18.77
C ARG A 45 -1.81 47.74 -18.32
N GLU A 46 -0.53 47.61 -18.65
CA GLU A 46 0.48 46.65 -18.23
C GLU A 46 0.13 45.70 -17.08
N SER A 47 0.37 44.41 -17.32
CA SER A 47 0.73 43.45 -16.27
C SER A 47 1.65 42.37 -16.86
N LYS A 48 2.91 42.75 -17.10
CA LYS A 48 4.05 41.82 -17.01
C LYS A 48 4.21 41.45 -15.53
N ALA A 49 3.38 40.55 -15.03
CA ALA A 49 3.47 40.03 -13.66
C ALA A 49 2.70 38.72 -13.55
N SER A 50 3.01 37.75 -14.40
CA SER A 50 2.37 36.42 -14.32
C SER A 50 3.23 35.26 -14.85
N LYS A 51 4.53 35.50 -15.11
CA LYS A 51 5.48 34.46 -15.54
C LYS A 51 6.62 34.14 -14.58
N GLU A 52 6.73 34.84 -13.45
CA GLU A 52 7.83 34.62 -12.48
C GLU A 52 7.44 33.75 -11.27
N SER A 53 6.15 33.44 -11.06
CA SER A 53 5.74 32.63 -9.89
C SER A 53 5.75 31.11 -10.11
N SER A 54 5.87 30.65 -11.37
CA SER A 54 5.93 29.21 -11.69
C SER A 54 7.35 28.66 -11.76
N VAL A 55 8.36 29.52 -11.98
CA VAL A 55 9.77 29.09 -12.14
C VAL A 55 10.50 28.94 -10.79
N SER A 56 10.03 29.61 -9.74
CA SER A 56 10.69 29.60 -8.42
C SER A 56 10.32 28.43 -7.51
N LYS A 57 9.20 27.73 -7.77
CA LYS A 57 8.79 26.54 -7.00
C LYS A 57 9.43 25.26 -7.51
N GLU A 58 9.60 25.11 -8.82
CA GLU A 58 10.31 23.96 -9.41
C GLU A 58 11.79 23.93 -8.99
N SER A 59 12.41 25.10 -8.76
CA SER A 59 13.82 25.15 -8.35
C SER A 59 14.08 24.72 -6.90
N SER A 60 13.15 24.92 -5.96
CA SER A 60 13.43 24.65 -4.53
C SER A 60 13.26 23.18 -4.15
N ALA A 61 12.21 22.51 -4.67
CA ALA A 61 11.95 21.10 -4.38
C ALA A 61 13.02 20.17 -5.00
N SER A 62 13.43 20.46 -6.24
CA SER A 62 14.53 19.77 -6.91
C SER A 62 15.85 19.94 -6.14
N THR A 63 16.09 21.11 -5.54
CA THR A 63 17.31 21.36 -4.75
C THR A 63 17.34 20.53 -3.47
N LEU A 64 16.24 20.42 -2.72
CA LEU A 64 16.21 19.68 -1.45
C LEU A 64 16.40 18.17 -1.64
N PHE A 65 15.80 17.59 -2.69
CA PHE A 65 16.03 16.18 -3.03
C PHE A 65 17.51 15.92 -3.32
N GLU A 66 18.14 16.74 -4.15
CA GLU A 66 19.56 16.58 -4.50
C GLU A 66 20.48 16.77 -3.29
N GLU A 67 20.13 17.65 -2.34
CA GLU A 67 20.86 17.79 -1.07
C GLU A 67 20.78 16.54 -0.19
N ARG A 68 19.56 16.00 0.00
CA ARG A 68 19.34 14.74 0.74
C ARG A 68 20.04 13.59 0.04
N LEU A 69 19.88 13.47 -1.27
CA LEU A 69 20.51 12.43 -2.06
C LEU A 69 22.03 12.49 -1.93
N LYS A 70 22.64 13.66 -2.09
CA LYS A 70 24.09 13.85 -1.91
C LYS A 70 24.57 13.41 -0.53
N LYS A 71 23.81 13.72 0.53
CA LYS A 71 24.13 13.33 1.90
C LYS A 71 24.13 11.81 2.11
N HIS A 72 23.22 11.09 1.44
CA HIS A 72 23.02 9.65 1.62
C HIS A 72 23.59 8.79 0.48
N MET A 73 24.12 9.40 -0.58
CA MET A 73 24.49 8.71 -1.82
C MET A 73 25.57 7.64 -1.60
N ASP A 74 26.58 7.92 -0.78
CA ASP A 74 27.70 6.98 -0.59
C ASP A 74 27.24 5.70 0.13
N GLU A 75 26.42 5.86 1.18
CA GLU A 75 25.81 4.74 1.91
C GLU A 75 24.85 3.94 1.01
N LEU A 76 23.96 4.64 0.29
CA LEU A 76 23.01 4.03 -0.63
C LEU A 76 23.74 3.23 -1.71
N LYS A 77 24.76 3.82 -2.34
CA LYS A 77 25.57 3.14 -3.36
C LYS A 77 26.29 1.93 -2.81
N TRP A 78 26.88 2.05 -1.62
CA TRP A 78 27.60 0.95 -1.00
C TRP A 78 26.67 -0.24 -0.72
N LEU A 79 25.54 -0.01 -0.05
CA LEU A 79 24.56 -1.06 0.27
C LEU A 79 23.96 -1.68 -1.00
N TYR A 80 23.64 -0.86 -2.00
CA TYR A 80 23.07 -1.36 -3.26
C TYR A 80 24.08 -2.20 -4.05
N ALA A 81 25.32 -1.71 -4.17
CA ALA A 81 26.38 -2.38 -4.91
C ALA A 81 26.90 -3.65 -4.23
N GLU A 82 26.72 -3.78 -2.91
CA GLU A 82 27.04 -5.01 -2.18
C GLU A 82 26.09 -6.16 -2.55
N LEU A 83 24.84 -5.84 -2.88
CA LEU A 83 23.81 -6.84 -3.19
C LEU A 83 23.71 -7.14 -4.68
N TYR A 84 23.73 -6.10 -5.52
CA TYR A 84 23.34 -6.22 -6.92
C TYR A 84 24.51 -6.05 -7.88
N HIS A 85 24.74 -7.11 -8.67
CA HIS A 85 25.82 -7.20 -9.62
C HIS A 85 25.29 -7.52 -11.02
N ASP A 86 25.95 -6.98 -12.05
CA ASP A 86 25.73 -7.32 -13.45
C ASP A 86 26.26 -8.73 -13.79
N GLU A 87 26.06 -9.15 -15.03
CA GLU A 87 26.53 -10.45 -15.54
C GLU A 87 28.07 -10.62 -15.46
N GLN A 88 28.83 -9.53 -15.31
CA GLN A 88 30.28 -9.54 -15.14
C GLN A 88 30.71 -9.49 -13.66
N GLY A 89 29.77 -9.57 -12.72
CA GLY A 89 30.02 -9.52 -11.29
C GLY A 89 30.43 -8.13 -10.79
N LYS A 90 30.15 -7.07 -11.54
CA LYS A 90 30.39 -5.68 -11.14
C LYS A 90 29.09 -5.05 -10.63
N PRO A 91 29.12 -4.01 -9.80
CA PRO A 91 27.90 -3.36 -9.33
C PRO A 91 26.98 -2.93 -10.49
N ASP A 92 25.71 -3.34 -10.43
CA ASP A 92 24.73 -3.08 -11.49
C ASP A 92 24.37 -1.58 -11.55
N GLN A 93 25.07 -0.86 -12.43
CA GLN A 93 24.90 0.58 -12.61
C GLN A 93 23.54 0.93 -13.24
N GLN A 94 22.97 0.04 -14.07
CA GLN A 94 21.71 0.31 -14.75
C GLN A 94 20.55 0.21 -13.76
N ALA A 95 20.53 -0.83 -12.93
CA ALA A 95 19.53 -1.00 -11.90
C ALA A 95 19.59 0.13 -10.86
N LEU A 96 20.80 0.55 -10.44
CA LEU A 96 20.97 1.70 -9.57
C LEU A 96 20.49 3.01 -10.23
N ALA A 97 20.79 3.22 -11.51
CA ALA A 97 20.32 4.42 -12.21
C ALA A 97 18.79 4.48 -12.30
N TYR A 98 18.13 3.35 -12.56
CA TYR A 98 16.68 3.24 -12.51
C TYR A 98 16.15 3.53 -11.09
N PHE A 99 16.76 2.96 -10.06
CA PHE A 99 16.37 3.21 -8.67
C PHE A 99 16.43 4.71 -8.32
N LEU A 100 17.50 5.40 -8.72
CA LEU A 100 17.63 6.85 -8.50
C LEU A 100 16.56 7.67 -9.26
N GLN A 101 16.11 7.19 -10.43
CA GLN A 101 15.00 7.81 -11.15
C GLN A 101 13.68 7.63 -10.41
N VAL A 102 13.41 6.44 -9.86
CA VAL A 102 12.25 6.17 -9.00
C VAL A 102 12.23 7.11 -7.80
N LEU A 103 13.36 7.25 -7.09
CA LEU A 103 13.46 8.16 -5.95
C LEU A 103 13.19 9.62 -6.33
N ARG A 104 13.77 10.09 -7.44
CA ARG A 104 13.58 11.47 -7.91
C ARG A 104 12.13 11.74 -8.28
N LYS A 105 11.52 10.85 -9.09
CA LYS A 105 10.13 10.97 -9.52
C LYS A 105 9.19 11.09 -8.31
N ASN A 106 9.30 10.19 -7.34
CA ASN A 106 8.44 10.21 -6.15
C ASN A 106 8.69 11.44 -5.27
N ALA A 107 9.92 11.94 -5.19
CA ALA A 107 10.22 13.19 -4.48
C ALA A 107 9.59 14.42 -5.15
N GLU A 108 9.52 14.44 -6.48
CA GLU A 108 8.87 15.49 -7.27
C GLU A 108 7.34 15.44 -7.12
N GLU A 109 6.76 14.25 -7.17
CA GLU A 109 5.30 14.01 -7.05
C GLU A 109 4.76 14.21 -5.62
N ARG A 110 5.62 14.13 -4.59
CA ARG A 110 5.23 14.33 -3.18
C ARG A 110 4.62 15.71 -2.96
N SER A 111 3.46 15.76 -2.29
CA SER A 111 2.75 17.02 -2.04
C SER A 111 3.51 17.98 -1.13
N GLU A 112 3.22 19.27 -1.25
CA GLU A 112 3.86 20.30 -0.43
C GLU A 112 3.51 20.15 1.05
N GLU A 113 2.31 19.67 1.39
CA GLU A 113 1.93 19.37 2.77
C GLU A 113 2.82 18.27 3.38
N LEU A 114 3.10 17.21 2.61
CA LEU A 114 3.95 16.11 3.06
C LEU A 114 5.44 16.49 3.07
N LYS A 115 5.90 17.33 2.15
CA LYS A 115 7.25 17.91 2.20
C LYS A 115 7.45 18.78 3.46
N ALA A 116 6.45 19.56 3.85
CA ALA A 116 6.48 20.34 5.09
C ALA A 116 6.53 19.41 6.32
N TRP A 117 5.78 18.31 6.28
CA TRP A 117 5.83 17.27 7.32
C TRP A 117 7.22 16.62 7.41
N ASP A 118 7.86 16.29 6.29
CA ASP A 118 9.24 15.77 6.27
C ASP A 118 10.20 16.72 6.99
N HIS A 119 10.12 18.02 6.67
CA HIS A 119 10.97 19.03 7.28
C HIS A 119 10.76 19.12 8.80
N GLN A 120 9.51 19.03 9.26
CA GLN A 120 9.19 19.02 10.69
C GLN A 120 9.78 17.78 11.39
N LYS A 121 9.73 16.60 10.76
CA LYS A 121 10.28 15.36 11.30
C LYS A 121 11.81 15.35 11.28
N GLU A 122 12.45 15.91 10.27
CA GLU A 122 13.91 16.08 10.21
C GLU A 122 14.44 17.00 11.31
N GLN A 123 13.69 18.05 11.68
CA GLN A 123 14.04 18.94 12.80
C GLN A 123 13.88 18.26 14.17
N ASN A 124 13.11 17.16 14.24
CA ASN A 124 12.85 16.43 15.48
C ASN A 124 13.01 14.92 15.27
N PRO A 125 14.25 14.42 15.14
CA PRO A 125 14.52 13.02 14.80
C PRO A 125 14.05 12.03 15.86
N ASP A 126 13.89 12.45 17.12
CA ASP A 126 13.44 11.61 18.24
C ASP A 126 11.93 11.68 18.48
N TRP A 127 11.13 12.17 17.52
CA TRP A 127 9.68 12.35 17.67
C TRP A 127 8.93 11.08 18.11
N TYR A 128 9.42 9.90 17.70
CA TYR A 128 8.81 8.60 18.01
C TYR A 128 9.19 8.07 19.41
N ARG A 129 10.10 8.73 20.11
CA ARG A 129 10.56 8.36 21.47
C ARG A 129 9.82 9.11 22.58
N LYS A 130 8.90 10.01 22.22
CA LYS A 130 8.21 10.83 23.20
C LYS A 130 7.25 10.00 24.04
N GLN A 131 7.15 10.34 25.33
CA GLN A 131 6.27 9.68 26.29
C GLN A 131 4.78 9.90 26.03
N ASP A 132 4.43 10.91 25.24
CA ASP A 132 3.05 11.27 24.88
C ASP A 132 2.56 10.55 23.62
N LEU A 133 3.36 9.64 23.04
CA LEU A 133 2.95 8.84 21.91
C LEU A 133 2.09 7.65 22.36
N THR A 134 0.78 7.73 22.11
CA THR A 134 -0.16 6.63 22.39
C THR A 134 -0.64 6.01 21.08
N GLY A 135 -0.30 4.74 20.88
CA GLY A 135 -0.64 3.96 19.70
C GLY A 135 -1.97 3.21 19.84
N MET A 136 -2.74 3.16 18.75
CA MET A 136 -3.90 2.28 18.60
C MET A 136 -3.76 1.51 17.28
N MET A 137 -3.97 0.19 17.35
CA MET A 137 -4.06 -0.69 16.18
C MET A 137 -5.52 -1.09 15.98
N MET A 138 -6.02 -1.04 14.75
CA MET A 138 -7.40 -1.43 14.45
C MET A 138 -7.61 -1.96 13.04
N TYR A 139 -8.60 -2.84 12.89
CA TYR A 139 -9.21 -3.15 11.61
C TYR A 139 -10.23 -2.06 11.24
N THR A 140 -10.07 -1.46 10.07
CA THR A 140 -10.88 -0.33 9.57
C THR A 140 -12.38 -0.66 9.57
N GLU A 141 -12.73 -1.84 9.07
CA GLU A 141 -14.10 -2.34 8.98
C GLU A 141 -14.72 -2.64 10.35
N CYS A 142 -13.90 -3.01 11.33
CA CYS A 142 -14.39 -3.32 12.67
C CYS A 142 -14.63 -2.05 13.51
N PHE A 143 -13.85 -1.00 13.28
CA PHE A 143 -13.96 0.25 14.04
C PHE A 143 -14.90 1.26 13.38
N GLY A 144 -14.76 1.47 12.07
CA GLY A 144 -15.47 2.52 11.35
C GLY A 144 -16.18 2.05 10.09
N GLU A 145 -16.35 0.73 9.89
CA GLU A 145 -16.91 0.09 8.68
C GLU A 145 -16.08 0.29 7.39
N ASN A 146 -15.50 1.48 7.20
CA ASN A 146 -14.66 1.88 6.07
C ASN A 146 -13.80 3.11 6.47
N LEU A 147 -12.91 3.56 5.58
CA LEU A 147 -11.99 4.68 5.83
C LEU A 147 -12.72 5.99 6.16
N ALA A 148 -13.85 6.26 5.51
CA ALA A 148 -14.65 7.46 5.77
C ALA A 148 -15.30 7.43 7.16
N GLY A 149 -15.75 6.25 7.61
CA GLY A 149 -16.28 6.08 8.96
C GLY A 149 -15.21 6.19 10.03
N VAL A 150 -14.00 5.64 9.83
CA VAL A 150 -12.85 5.90 10.72
C VAL A 150 -12.59 7.40 10.83
N ARG A 151 -12.59 8.12 9.71
CA ARG A 151 -12.42 9.59 9.69
C ARG A 151 -13.52 10.30 10.50
N SER A 152 -14.76 9.82 10.46
CA SER A 152 -15.85 10.40 11.24
C SER A 152 -15.73 10.21 12.76
N HIS A 153 -14.85 9.31 13.20
CA HIS A 153 -14.56 9.02 14.60
C HIS A 153 -13.24 9.62 15.12
N LEU A 154 -12.60 10.53 14.36
CA LEU A 154 -11.33 11.15 14.79
C LEU A 154 -11.47 11.92 16.11
N ASP A 155 -12.59 12.59 16.35
CA ASP A 155 -12.85 13.29 17.61
C ASP A 155 -12.78 12.34 18.82
N TYR A 156 -13.32 11.12 18.66
CA TYR A 156 -13.26 10.09 19.71
C TYR A 156 -11.83 9.57 19.92
N LEU A 157 -11.08 9.32 18.83
CA LEU A 157 -9.68 8.88 18.93
C LEU A 157 -8.81 9.94 19.62
N LYS A 158 -9.07 11.22 19.34
CA LYS A 158 -8.41 12.35 19.98
C LYS A 158 -8.79 12.47 21.46
N GLU A 159 -10.07 12.31 21.82
CA GLU A 159 -10.52 12.29 23.22
C GLU A 159 -9.83 11.16 24.01
N CYS A 160 -9.60 10.01 23.37
CA CYS A 160 -8.85 8.90 23.94
C CYS A 160 -7.33 9.15 24.05
N GLY A 161 -6.82 10.28 23.56
CA GLY A 161 -5.40 10.62 23.57
C GLY A 161 -4.56 9.85 22.56
N ILE A 162 -5.17 9.27 21.52
CA ILE A 162 -4.44 8.55 20.48
C ILE A 162 -3.69 9.55 19.60
N SER A 163 -2.40 9.30 19.40
CA SER A 163 -1.50 10.12 18.58
C SER A 163 -0.73 9.30 17.53
N TYR A 164 -0.97 7.99 17.49
CA TYR A 164 -0.45 7.08 16.49
C TYR A 164 -1.53 6.04 16.15
N LEU A 165 -1.91 5.97 14.89
CA LEU A 165 -2.98 5.11 14.41
C LEU A 165 -2.42 4.12 13.39
N HIS A 166 -2.34 2.85 13.78
CA HIS A 166 -2.02 1.75 12.88
C HIS A 166 -3.32 1.13 12.36
N LEU A 167 -3.52 1.27 11.05
CA LEU A 167 -4.61 0.59 10.35
C LEU A 167 -4.08 -0.74 9.81
N MET A 168 -4.72 -1.83 10.22
CA MET A 168 -4.46 -3.17 9.69
C MET A 168 -4.66 -3.21 8.16
N PRO A 169 -4.12 -4.21 7.43
CA PRO A 169 -3.99 -4.15 5.97
C PRO A 169 -5.25 -3.70 5.22
N LEU A 170 -5.07 -2.66 4.40
CA LEU A 170 -6.15 -1.98 3.67
C LEU A 170 -6.15 -2.27 2.17
N LEU A 171 -5.02 -2.76 1.68
CA LEU A 171 -4.75 -2.92 0.26
C LEU A 171 -5.51 -4.13 -0.28
N GLN A 172 -5.84 -4.07 -1.56
CA GLN A 172 -6.65 -5.08 -2.20
C GLN A 172 -6.05 -6.48 -2.04
N SER A 173 -6.88 -7.42 -1.59
CA SER A 173 -6.48 -8.81 -1.36
C SER A 173 -7.57 -9.78 -1.87
N PRO A 174 -7.25 -11.06 -2.09
CA PRO A 174 -8.25 -12.00 -2.57
C PRO A 174 -9.27 -12.34 -1.48
N LYS A 175 -10.55 -12.28 -1.83
CA LYS A 175 -11.65 -12.63 -0.92
C LYS A 175 -11.50 -14.06 -0.39
N GLY A 176 -11.55 -14.21 0.93
CA GLY A 176 -11.53 -15.49 1.63
C GLY A 176 -10.17 -16.19 1.72
N ARG A 177 -9.14 -15.71 1.03
CA ARG A 177 -7.76 -16.25 1.06
C ARG A 177 -6.73 -15.13 1.19
N SER A 178 -6.98 -14.21 2.12
CA SER A 178 -6.18 -12.99 2.28
C SER A 178 -5.22 -13.02 3.48
N ASP A 179 -5.31 -14.01 4.37
CA ASP A 179 -4.59 -14.00 5.65
C ASP A 179 -4.81 -12.67 6.42
N GLY A 180 -6.06 -12.20 6.50
CA GLY A 180 -6.37 -10.91 7.12
C GLY A 180 -5.90 -9.68 6.32
N GLY A 181 -5.71 -9.82 5.01
CA GLY A 181 -5.25 -8.77 4.10
C GLY A 181 -3.75 -8.78 3.80
N TYR A 182 -2.99 -9.69 4.41
CA TYR A 182 -1.56 -9.85 4.16
C TYR A 182 -1.21 -10.55 2.82
N ALA A 183 -2.16 -11.14 2.10
CA ALA A 183 -1.96 -11.57 0.72
C ALA A 183 -2.34 -10.44 -0.26
N VAL A 184 -1.46 -9.47 -0.47
CA VAL A 184 -1.73 -8.28 -1.29
C VAL A 184 -1.76 -8.63 -2.79
N SER A 185 -2.85 -8.30 -3.48
CA SER A 185 -3.02 -8.46 -4.93
C SER A 185 -2.72 -7.21 -5.74
N ASP A 186 -2.85 -6.02 -5.12
CA ASP A 186 -2.48 -4.75 -5.72
C ASP A 186 -2.04 -3.76 -4.62
N PHE A 187 -0.80 -3.29 -4.68
CA PHE A 187 -0.25 -2.35 -3.71
C PHE A 187 -0.79 -0.92 -3.85
N ARG A 188 -1.48 -0.61 -4.95
CA ARG A 188 -1.93 0.75 -5.30
C ARG A 188 -3.44 0.93 -5.22
N THR A 189 -4.16 -0.11 -4.80
CA THR A 189 -5.62 -0.12 -4.73
C THR A 189 -6.06 -0.51 -3.32
N ILE A 190 -6.96 0.28 -2.74
CA ILE A 190 -7.64 -0.04 -1.48
C ILE A 190 -8.69 -1.12 -1.75
N GLU A 191 -8.88 -2.04 -0.80
CA GLU A 191 -9.98 -3.00 -0.85
C GLU A 191 -11.30 -2.25 -1.05
N PRO A 192 -12.08 -2.52 -2.13
CA PRO A 192 -13.24 -1.71 -2.49
C PRO A 192 -14.31 -1.54 -1.40
N GLU A 193 -14.36 -2.47 -0.45
CA GLU A 193 -15.27 -2.44 0.70
C GLU A 193 -14.83 -1.41 1.77
N LEU A 194 -13.55 -1.07 1.82
CA LEU A 194 -12.95 -0.10 2.74
C LEU A 194 -12.89 1.32 2.17
N GLY A 195 -12.96 1.48 0.84
CA GLY A 195 -12.99 2.78 0.16
C GLY A 195 -12.00 2.88 -1.00
N THR A 196 -11.44 4.07 -1.20
CA THR A 196 -10.52 4.40 -2.29
C THR A 196 -9.20 4.97 -1.77
N MET A 197 -8.19 5.10 -2.64
CA MET A 197 -6.96 5.83 -2.30
C MET A 197 -7.22 7.30 -1.95
N GLU A 198 -8.25 7.91 -2.51
CA GLU A 198 -8.66 9.28 -2.13
C GLU A 198 -9.20 9.30 -0.68
N ASP A 199 -10.00 8.31 -0.29
CA ASP A 199 -10.49 8.20 1.09
C ASP A 199 -9.34 8.02 2.09
N LEU A 200 -8.32 7.21 1.74
CA LEU A 200 -7.12 7.05 2.56
C LEU A 200 -6.34 8.36 2.66
N SER A 201 -6.17 9.09 1.55
CA SER A 201 -5.53 10.41 1.53
C SER A 201 -6.27 11.42 2.42
N LEU A 202 -7.61 11.41 2.36
CA LEU A 202 -8.44 12.28 3.19
C LEU A 202 -8.38 11.93 4.67
N LEU A 203 -8.38 10.64 5.02
CA LEU A 203 -8.22 10.18 6.41
C LEU A 203 -6.85 10.55 6.96
N THR A 204 -5.77 10.23 6.24
CA THR A 204 -4.39 10.52 6.66
C THR A 204 -4.15 12.02 6.84
N ARG A 205 -4.67 12.87 5.93
CA ARG A 205 -4.64 14.33 6.08
C ARG A 205 -5.35 14.78 7.36
N ALA A 206 -6.56 14.28 7.62
CA ALA A 206 -7.31 14.64 8.82
C ALA A 206 -6.61 14.18 10.12
N CYS A 207 -6.04 12.96 10.13
CA CYS A 207 -5.19 12.50 11.24
C CYS A 207 -4.02 13.45 11.47
N HIS A 208 -3.33 13.84 10.41
CA HIS A 208 -2.18 14.73 10.44
C HIS A 208 -2.52 16.12 11.00
N GLU A 209 -3.66 16.69 10.62
CA GLU A 209 -4.17 17.96 11.16
C GLU A 209 -4.43 17.89 12.68
N GLU A 210 -4.82 16.71 13.17
CA GLU A 210 -5.04 16.45 14.60
C GLU A 210 -3.79 15.96 15.35
N GLY A 211 -2.62 15.92 14.68
CA GLY A 211 -1.36 15.47 15.28
C GLY A 211 -1.26 13.95 15.46
N ILE A 212 -2.11 13.17 14.79
CA ILE A 212 -2.12 11.71 14.80
C ILE A 212 -1.25 11.20 13.64
N VAL A 213 -0.22 10.41 13.95
CA VAL A 213 0.62 9.75 12.94
C VAL A 213 -0.08 8.50 12.43
N THR A 214 -0.23 8.34 11.12
CA THR A 214 -0.79 7.12 10.53
C THR A 214 0.30 6.10 10.19
N CYS A 215 0.01 4.82 10.44
CA CYS A 215 0.85 3.69 10.09
C CYS A 215 0.04 2.64 9.34
N LEU A 216 0.66 2.07 8.31
CA LEU A 216 0.13 0.98 7.51
C LEU A 216 1.15 -0.16 7.48
N ASP A 217 0.66 -1.39 7.33
CA ASP A 217 1.50 -2.52 6.95
C ASP A 217 2.00 -2.34 5.51
N PHE A 218 3.29 -2.62 5.29
CA PHE A 218 3.86 -2.76 3.95
C PHE A 218 4.37 -4.20 3.76
N VAL A 219 3.56 -5.02 3.08
CA VAL A 219 3.84 -6.45 2.87
C VAL A 219 4.90 -6.61 1.79
N MET A 220 6.16 -6.51 2.20
CA MET A 220 7.29 -6.48 1.27
C MET A 220 7.81 -7.86 0.90
N ASN A 221 7.66 -8.87 1.77
CA ASN A 221 8.26 -10.19 1.53
C ASN A 221 7.58 -11.00 0.43
N HIS A 222 6.28 -10.86 0.25
CA HIS A 222 5.49 -11.70 -0.64
C HIS A 222 4.32 -10.94 -1.24
N THR A 223 3.76 -11.50 -2.32
CA THR A 223 2.49 -11.03 -2.91
C THR A 223 1.49 -12.16 -2.96
N SER A 224 0.21 -11.85 -3.11
CA SER A 224 -0.78 -12.84 -3.47
C SER A 224 -0.45 -13.53 -4.79
N GLU A 225 -0.80 -14.80 -4.96
CA GLU A 225 -0.78 -15.47 -6.26
C GLU A 225 -1.72 -14.82 -7.31
N ASP A 226 -2.64 -13.95 -6.87
CA ASP A 226 -3.47 -13.12 -7.74
C ASP A 226 -2.86 -11.75 -8.10
N HIS A 227 -1.69 -11.41 -7.53
CA HIS A 227 -0.95 -10.23 -7.94
C HIS A 227 -0.54 -10.33 -9.41
N GLU A 228 -0.48 -9.20 -10.12
CA GLU A 228 -0.15 -9.17 -11.55
C GLU A 228 1.18 -9.87 -11.85
N TRP A 229 2.18 -9.66 -10.99
CA TRP A 229 3.47 -10.34 -11.14
C TRP A 229 3.36 -11.86 -11.01
N ALA A 230 2.58 -12.36 -10.05
CA ALA A 230 2.40 -13.80 -9.84
C ALA A 230 1.60 -14.43 -10.99
N LYS A 231 0.56 -13.75 -11.49
CA LYS A 231 -0.21 -14.17 -12.66
C LYS A 231 0.67 -14.35 -13.90
N ARG A 232 1.53 -13.37 -14.20
CA ARG A 232 2.46 -13.41 -15.34
C ARG A 232 3.57 -14.45 -15.15
N ALA A 233 4.10 -14.58 -13.94
CA ALA A 233 5.07 -15.62 -13.59
C ALA A 233 4.48 -17.03 -13.80
N ARG A 234 3.25 -17.22 -13.34
CA ARG A 234 2.50 -18.47 -13.49
C ARG A 234 2.18 -18.80 -14.95
N ALA A 235 1.94 -17.78 -15.78
CA ALA A 235 1.79 -17.91 -17.22
C ALA A 235 3.10 -18.27 -17.96
N GLY A 236 4.24 -18.30 -17.26
CA GLY A 236 5.53 -18.71 -17.82
C GLY A 236 6.42 -17.56 -18.30
N GLU A 237 6.06 -16.31 -18.02
CA GLU A 237 6.89 -15.17 -18.40
C GLU A 237 8.16 -15.12 -17.54
N LYS A 238 9.33 -15.35 -18.15
CA LYS A 238 10.60 -15.48 -17.45
C LYS A 238 10.93 -14.29 -16.55
N GLU A 239 10.76 -13.07 -17.04
CA GLU A 239 11.03 -11.85 -16.26
C GLU A 239 10.23 -11.83 -14.95
N TYR A 240 8.99 -12.31 -14.96
CA TYR A 240 8.12 -12.36 -13.79
C TYR A 240 8.42 -13.58 -12.92
N GLN A 241 8.79 -14.72 -13.49
CA GLN A 241 9.29 -15.86 -12.71
C GLN A 241 10.54 -15.48 -11.91
N ASP A 242 11.45 -14.68 -12.49
CA ASP A 242 12.66 -14.22 -11.82
C ASP A 242 12.37 -13.24 -10.66
N ARG A 243 11.13 -12.74 -10.52
CA ARG A 243 10.67 -11.96 -9.35
C ARG A 243 10.28 -12.84 -8.16
N PHE A 244 10.21 -14.15 -8.32
CA PHE A 244 9.90 -15.13 -7.27
C PHE A 244 10.95 -16.25 -7.25
N PHE A 245 10.86 -17.15 -6.27
CA PHE A 245 11.72 -18.33 -6.21
C PHE A 245 11.04 -19.54 -6.86
N PHE A 246 11.26 -19.71 -8.17
CA PHE A 246 10.82 -20.88 -8.93
C PHE A 246 11.91 -21.94 -9.06
N TYR A 247 11.52 -23.22 -8.95
CA TYR A 247 12.40 -24.38 -9.11
C TYR A 247 11.78 -25.40 -10.06
N ASP A 248 12.59 -26.01 -10.92
CA ASP A 248 12.13 -27.02 -11.88
C ASP A 248 11.70 -28.34 -11.22
N ASN A 249 12.19 -28.60 -10.01
CA ASN A 249 11.92 -29.81 -9.25
C ASN A 249 12.02 -29.55 -7.74
N TRP A 250 11.83 -30.60 -6.95
CA TRP A 250 11.86 -30.55 -5.48
C TRP A 250 13.26 -30.67 -4.86
N ASP A 251 14.34 -30.76 -5.63
CA ASP A 251 15.68 -31.04 -5.08
C ASP A 251 16.16 -29.91 -4.16
N ILE A 252 16.07 -28.65 -4.63
CA ILE A 252 16.41 -27.46 -3.84
C ILE A 252 15.35 -27.18 -2.75
N PRO A 253 14.04 -27.17 -3.05
CA PRO A 253 13.00 -27.04 -2.04
C PRO A 253 13.16 -28.01 -0.85
N ASN A 254 13.37 -29.30 -1.12
CA ASN A 254 13.59 -30.31 -0.07
C ASN A 254 14.88 -30.09 0.73
N ALA A 255 15.86 -29.37 0.17
CA ALA A 255 17.05 -28.98 0.90
C ALA A 255 16.77 -27.86 1.91
N PHE A 256 16.00 -26.85 1.51
CA PHE A 256 15.54 -25.77 2.39
C PHE A 256 14.66 -26.30 3.53
N GLU A 257 13.71 -27.19 3.25
CA GLU A 257 12.79 -27.76 4.25
C GLU A 257 13.49 -28.49 5.41
N ARG A 258 14.76 -28.91 5.24
CA ARG A 258 15.53 -29.53 6.33
C ARG A 258 16.00 -28.54 7.38
N THR A 259 16.11 -27.26 7.03
CA THR A 259 16.77 -26.24 7.87
C THR A 259 15.91 -25.02 8.13
N VAL A 260 14.92 -24.74 7.27
CA VAL A 260 14.03 -23.59 7.40
C VAL A 260 12.81 -23.99 8.26
N PRO A 261 12.50 -23.25 9.34
CA PRO A 261 11.33 -23.53 10.15
C PRO A 261 10.04 -23.20 9.38
N GLN A 262 8.96 -23.93 9.67
CA GLN A 262 7.64 -23.65 9.09
C GLN A 262 6.90 -22.63 9.94
N VAL A 263 6.35 -21.60 9.31
CA VAL A 263 5.58 -20.54 9.99
C VAL A 263 4.20 -21.06 10.41
N PHE A 264 3.52 -21.81 9.52
CA PHE A 264 2.14 -22.26 9.71
C PHE A 264 1.97 -23.79 9.55
N PRO A 265 2.68 -24.62 10.32
CA PRO A 265 2.74 -26.07 10.08
C PRO A 265 1.38 -26.79 10.14
N GLN A 266 0.38 -26.23 10.82
CA GLN A 266 -0.96 -26.83 10.91
C GLN A 266 -1.90 -26.42 9.77
N THR A 267 -1.72 -25.23 9.17
CA THR A 267 -2.66 -24.67 8.18
C THR A 267 -2.06 -24.54 6.78
N ALA A 268 -0.75 -24.34 6.68
CA ALA A 268 0.04 -24.31 5.46
C ALA A 268 1.40 -25.01 5.70
N PRO A 269 1.43 -26.35 5.62
CA PRO A 269 2.65 -27.11 5.89
C PRO A 269 3.70 -26.89 4.79
N GLY A 270 4.94 -26.71 5.22
CA GLY A 270 6.09 -26.46 4.35
C GLY A 270 6.30 -24.97 4.04
N ASN A 271 7.21 -24.70 3.11
CA ASN A 271 7.61 -23.38 2.63
C ASN A 271 7.55 -23.30 1.09
N PHE A 272 7.00 -24.31 0.42
CA PHE A 272 6.98 -24.42 -1.03
C PHE A 272 5.68 -25.07 -1.52
N THR A 273 5.20 -24.61 -2.67
CA THR A 273 3.97 -25.08 -3.31
C THR A 273 4.25 -25.49 -4.76
N TRP A 274 3.60 -26.56 -5.24
CA TRP A 274 3.63 -26.92 -6.66
C TRP A 274 2.67 -26.04 -7.45
N CYS A 275 3.20 -25.36 -8.48
CA CYS A 275 2.43 -24.56 -9.41
C CYS A 275 2.17 -25.35 -10.70
N GLU A 276 0.95 -25.85 -10.87
CA GLU A 276 0.57 -26.70 -12.01
C GLU A 276 0.71 -26.00 -13.37
N GLU A 277 0.32 -24.73 -13.44
CA GLU A 277 0.35 -23.94 -14.67
C GLU A 277 1.78 -23.70 -15.17
N ALA A 278 2.70 -23.37 -14.26
CA ALA A 278 4.12 -23.18 -14.57
C ALA A 278 4.92 -24.49 -14.62
N LYS A 279 4.35 -25.60 -14.12
CA LYS A 279 5.02 -26.91 -13.92
C LYS A 279 6.32 -26.81 -13.14
N LYS A 280 6.30 -26.01 -12.07
CA LYS A 280 7.46 -25.70 -11.23
C LYS A 280 7.03 -25.61 -9.77
N VAL A 281 7.98 -25.72 -8.85
CA VAL A 281 7.81 -25.44 -7.42
C VAL A 281 8.05 -23.96 -7.18
N VAL A 282 7.22 -23.30 -6.38
CA VAL A 282 7.38 -21.89 -5.98
C VAL A 282 7.50 -21.78 -4.45
N MET A 283 8.35 -20.89 -3.96
CA MET A 283 8.47 -20.62 -2.51
C MET A 283 7.25 -19.86 -1.99
N THR A 284 6.69 -20.37 -0.91
CA THR A 284 5.49 -19.89 -0.21
C THR A 284 5.70 -20.11 1.29
N THR A 285 6.52 -19.28 1.93
CA THR A 285 6.90 -19.39 3.36
C THR A 285 5.69 -19.36 4.31
N PHE A 286 4.63 -18.68 3.87
CA PHE A 286 3.38 -18.50 4.61
C PHE A 286 2.29 -19.42 4.05
N TYR A 287 1.18 -18.89 3.52
CA TYR A 287 0.18 -19.70 2.84
C TYR A 287 0.55 -19.97 1.38
N PRO A 288 0.03 -21.05 0.75
CA PRO A 288 0.29 -21.37 -0.66
C PRO A 288 -0.07 -20.25 -1.66
N TYR A 289 -0.95 -19.33 -1.26
CA TYR A 289 -1.36 -18.17 -2.04
C TYR A 289 -0.51 -16.91 -1.78
N GLN A 290 0.53 -16.99 -0.94
CA GLN A 290 1.49 -15.91 -0.66
C GLN A 290 2.85 -16.33 -1.21
N TRP A 291 3.25 -15.74 -2.34
CA TRP A 291 4.47 -16.11 -3.06
C TRP A 291 5.61 -15.16 -2.70
N ASP A 292 6.70 -15.72 -2.19
CA ASP A 292 7.88 -14.99 -1.73
C ASP A 292 8.59 -14.29 -2.89
N LEU A 293 8.81 -12.98 -2.73
CA LEU A 293 9.51 -12.13 -3.67
C LEU A 293 11.03 -12.38 -3.59
N ASN A 294 11.65 -12.49 -4.76
CA ASN A 294 13.07 -12.71 -4.90
C ASN A 294 13.84 -11.39 -4.87
N TYR A 295 14.22 -10.94 -3.68
CA TYR A 295 15.03 -9.73 -3.48
C TYR A 295 16.47 -9.83 -3.99
N ALA A 296 16.95 -10.98 -4.47
CA ALA A 296 18.22 -11.02 -5.21
C ALA A 296 18.10 -10.35 -6.59
N ASN A 297 16.87 -10.16 -7.09
CA ASN A 297 16.59 -9.42 -8.31
C ASN A 297 16.41 -7.92 -7.98
N PRO A 298 17.27 -7.02 -8.48
CA PRO A 298 17.18 -5.59 -8.17
C PRO A 298 15.87 -4.94 -8.63
N VAL A 299 15.21 -5.50 -9.66
CA VAL A 299 13.90 -5.00 -10.12
C VAL A 299 12.85 -5.14 -9.03
N VAL A 300 12.89 -6.23 -8.24
CA VAL A 300 11.97 -6.44 -7.11
C VAL A 300 12.18 -5.36 -6.05
N PHE A 301 13.42 -5.10 -5.64
CA PHE A 301 13.71 -4.05 -4.66
C PHE A 301 13.29 -2.66 -5.16
N ASN A 302 13.60 -2.34 -6.41
CA ASN A 302 13.30 -1.04 -7.00
C ASN A 302 11.78 -0.82 -7.11
N ASP A 303 11.04 -1.78 -7.67
CA ASP A 303 9.60 -1.66 -7.88
C ASP A 303 8.82 -1.74 -6.56
N MET A 304 9.28 -2.53 -5.59
CA MET A 304 8.69 -2.51 -4.24
C MET A 304 8.96 -1.19 -3.53
N THR A 305 10.13 -0.57 -3.75
CA THR A 305 10.38 0.77 -3.21
C THR A 305 9.48 1.82 -3.87
N ASP A 306 9.19 1.70 -5.17
CA ASP A 306 8.20 2.56 -5.83
C ASP A 306 6.80 2.39 -5.21
N ASN A 307 6.39 1.16 -4.90
CA ASN A 307 5.13 0.90 -4.18
C ASN A 307 5.12 1.43 -2.73
N LEU A 308 6.28 1.47 -2.05
CA LEU A 308 6.40 2.08 -0.72
C LEU A 308 6.28 3.61 -0.77
N LEU A 309 6.72 4.23 -1.87
CA LEU A 309 6.76 5.69 -2.03
C LEU A 309 5.47 6.28 -2.62
N PHE A 310 4.66 5.47 -3.29
CA PHE A 310 3.34 5.82 -3.82
C PHE A 310 2.36 6.23 -2.70
#